data_AF-A0A8X7WFL8-F1
#
_entry.id   AF-A0A8X7WFL8-F1
#
_cell.length_a   1.000
_cell.length_b   1.000
_cell.length_c   1.000
_cell.angle_alpha   90.00
_cell.angle_beta   90.00
_cell.angle_gamma   90.00
#
_symmetry.space_group_name_H-M   'P 1'
#
loop_
_entity.id
_entity.type
_entity.pdbx_description
1 polymer ?
#
loop_
_entity_poly.entity_id
_entity_poly.type
_entity_poly.pdbx_seq_one_letter_code
_entity_poly.pdbx_strand_id
1 'polypeptide(L)' 'MASEVGVVVVPPRDVMTKGRLNPGMMLLVDFEKHIVVDDDALKQQYSQARPYGEWLERRS' A
#
# COMPACT_ATOMS: atom_id res chain seq x y z
N MET A 1 11.73 -4.70 4.52
CA MET A 1 10.77 -5.80 4.26
C MET A 1 11.57 -7.09 4.19
N ALA A 2 11.22 -8.08 4.99
CA ALA A 2 11.89 -9.38 4.96
C ALA A 2 10.86 -10.44 4.55
N SER A 3 11.27 -11.38 3.70
CA SER A 3 10.39 -12.43 3.18
C SER A 3 10.00 -13.48 4.24
N GLU A 4 10.52 -13.34 5.46
CA GLU A 4 10.36 -14.27 6.57
C GLU A 4 10.05 -13.52 7.87
N VAL A 5 9.30 -14.18 8.77
CA VAL A 5 8.94 -13.64 10.08
C VAL A 5 10.11 -13.88 11.04
N GLY A 6 10.57 -12.84 11.75
CA GLY A 6 11.63 -12.97 12.77
C GLY A 6 13.03 -12.49 12.35
N VAL A 7 13.19 -11.90 11.15
CA VAL A 7 14.47 -11.35 10.68
C VAL A 7 14.95 -10.13 11.48
N VAL A 8 14.04 -9.44 12.18
CA VAL A 8 14.37 -8.32 13.07
C VAL A 8 13.72 -8.56 14.42
N VAL A 9 14.53 -8.53 15.49
CA VAL A 9 14.06 -8.63 16.88
C VAL A 9 13.49 -7.26 17.28
N VAL A 10 12.16 -7.14 17.24
CA VAL A 10 11.45 -5.94 17.69
C VAL A 10 10.65 -6.32 18.94
N PRO A 11 10.74 -5.55 20.05
CA PRO A 11 9.92 -5.79 21.23
C PRO A 11 8.43 -5.75 20.85
N PRO A 12 7.58 -6.70 21.27
CA PRO A 12 6.17 -6.75 20.88
C PRO A 12 5.38 -5.49 21.24
N ARG A 13 5.78 -4.80 22.31
CA ARG A 13 5.21 -3.51 22.75
C ARG A 13 5.40 -2.37 21.74
N ASP A 14 6.40 -2.48 20.87
CA ASP A 14 6.74 -1.47 19.87
C ASP A 14 6.17 -1.82 18.48
N VAL A 15 5.40 -2.92 18.37
CA VAL A 15 4.78 -3.37 17.12
C VAL A 15 3.35 -2.84 17.04
N MET A 16 3.16 -1.74 16.32
CA MET A 16 1.84 -1.13 16.12
C MET A 16 0.92 -1.98 15.22
N THR A 17 1.45 -2.67 14.22
CA THR A 17 0.66 -3.53 13.32
C THR A 17 1.52 -4.66 12.74
N LYS A 18 0.98 -5.89 12.71
CA LYS A 18 1.62 -7.08 12.13
C LYS A 18 0.71 -7.66 11.06
N GLY A 19 1.08 -7.49 9.80
CA GLY A 19 0.34 -7.98 8.64
C GLY A 19 1.23 -8.68 7.62
N ARG A 20 0.62 -9.35 6.63
CA ARG A 20 1.31 -9.95 5.48
C ARG A 20 0.78 -9.32 4.20
N LEU A 21 1.67 -9.04 3.26
CA LEU A 21 1.30 -8.63 1.91
C LEU A 21 0.72 -9.83 1.15
N ASN A 22 -0.56 -9.75 0.80
CA ASN A 22 -1.22 -10.72 -0.09
C ASN A 22 -1.05 -10.30 -1.56
N PRO A 23 -1.19 -11.23 -2.52
CA PRO A 23 -1.12 -10.90 -3.94
C PRO A 23 -2.11 -9.79 -4.30
N GLY A 24 -1.61 -8.68 -4.86
CA GLY A 24 -2.42 -7.51 -5.22
C GLY A 24 -2.50 -6.40 -4.16
N MET A 25 -1.91 -6.59 -2.96
CA MET A 25 -1.76 -5.51 -1.98
C MET A 25 -0.46 -4.73 -2.21
N MET A 26 -0.56 -3.40 -2.13
CA MET A 26 0.54 -2.45 -2.22
C MET A 26 0.78 -1.83 -0.83
N LEU A 27 2.05 -1.73 -0.45
CA LEU A 27 2.49 -1.03 0.76
C LEU A 27 3.29 0.19 0.33
N LEU A 28 2.76 1.39 0.56
CA LEU A 28 3.49 2.63 0.35
C LEU A 28 3.78 3.28 1.71
N VAL A 29 5.04 3.58 1.96
CA VAL A 29 5.47 4.35 3.13
C VAL A 29 5.77 5.77 2.65
N ASP A 30 5.01 6.73 3.15
CA ASP A 30 5.26 8.15 2.91
C ASP A 30 6.19 8.67 4.01
N PHE A 31 7.45 8.93 3.63
CA PHE A 31 8.48 9.41 4.56
C PHE A 31 8.35 10.91 4.88
N GLU A 32 7.62 11.70 4.10
CA GLU A 32 7.39 13.12 4.42
C GLU A 32 6.25 13.27 5.42
N LYS A 33 5.20 12.45 5.28
CA LYS A 33 4.04 12.45 6.19
C LYS A 33 4.17 11.46 7.34
N HIS A 34 5.19 10.62 7.35
CA HIS A 34 5.45 9.59 8.35
C HIS A 34 4.26 8.62 8.52
N ILE A 35 3.55 8.33 7.43
CA ILE A 35 2.39 7.42 7.43
C ILE A 35 2.63 6.21 6.53
N VAL A 36 2.01 5.10 6.91
CA VAL A 36 1.81 3.96 6.01
C VAL A 36 0.50 4.21 5.28
N VAL A 37 0.56 4.29 3.94
CA VAL A 37 -0.62 4.49 3.11
C VAL A 37 -1.26 3.13 2.83
N ASP A 38 -2.54 3.02 3.18
CA ASP A 38 -3.36 1.84 2.92
C ASP A 38 -3.51 1.55 1.43
N ASP A 39 -3.57 0.26 1.09
CA ASP A 39 -3.66 -0.25 -0.29
C ASP A 39 -4.87 0.33 -1.05
N ASP A 40 -6.04 0.40 -0.42
CA ASP A 40 -7.26 0.94 -1.04
C ASP A 40 -7.15 2.44 -1.31
N ALA A 41 -6.57 3.20 -0.38
CA ALA A 41 -6.37 4.64 -0.53
C ALA A 41 -5.36 4.92 -1.65
N LEU A 42 -4.30 4.12 -1.73
CA LEU A 42 -3.29 4.20 -2.79
C LEU A 42 -3.92 3.95 -4.16
N LYS A 43 -4.70 2.86 -4.29
CA LYS A 43 -5.37 2.51 -5.54
C LYS A 43 -6.40 3.54 -5.97
N GLN A 44 -7.15 4.13 -5.04
CA GLN A 44 -8.07 5.22 -5.35
C GLN A 44 -7.34 6.48 -5.82
N GLN A 45 -6.24 6.86 -5.16
CA GLN A 45 -5.46 8.02 -5.56
C GLN A 45 -4.91 7.86 -6.98
N TYR A 46 -4.37 6.67 -7.31
CA TYR A 46 -3.86 6.41 -8.65
C TYR A 46 -4.97 6.25 -9.69
N SER A 47 -6.11 5.63 -9.36
CA SER A 47 -7.23 5.50 -10.30
C SER A 47 -7.91 6.83 -10.61
N GLN A 48 -7.79 7.83 -9.74
CA GLN A 48 -8.31 9.18 -9.98
C GLN A 48 -7.26 10.11 -10.63
N ALA A 49 -5.99 9.71 -10.71
CA ALA A 49 -4.92 10.54 -11.26
C ALA A 49 -5.07 10.83 -12.77
N ARG A 50 -5.86 10.02 -13.48
CA ARG A 50 -6.20 10.20 -14.90
C ARG A 50 -7.66 9.78 -15.14
N PRO A 51 -8.31 10.33 -16.18
CA PRO A 51 -9.67 9.95 -16.55
C PRO A 51 -9.67 8.60 -17.29
N TYR A 52 -9.28 7.52 -16.61
CA TYR A 52 -9.21 6.18 -17.20
C TYR A 52 -10.59 5.71 -17.72
N GLY A 53 -11.68 6.15 -17.09
CA GLY A 53 -13.05 5.88 -17.54
C GLY A 53 -13.32 6.45 -18.94
N GLU A 54 -12.98 7.72 -19.17
CA GLU A 54 -13.15 8.35 -20.50
C GLU A 54 -12.30 7.68 -21.56
N TRP A 55 -11.10 7.21 -21.22
CA TRP A 55 -10.24 6.48 -22.15
C TRP A 55 -10.79 5.12 -22.55
N LEU A 56 -11.52 4.46 -21.65
CA LEU A 56 -12.21 3.20 -21.94
C LEU A 56 -13.44 3.45 -22.83
N GLU A 57 -14.23 4.50 -22.54
CA GLU A 57 -15.40 4.87 -23.35
C GLU A 57 -15.02 5.29 -24.77
N ARG A 58 -13.90 5.99 -24.95
CA ARG A 58 -13.41 6.43 -26.26
C ARG A 58 -12.89 5.29 -27.14
N ARG A 59 -12.79 4.07 -26.59
CA ARG A 59 -12.31 2.85 -27.24
C ARG A 59 -13.41 1.81 -27.46
N SER A 60 -14.66 2.12 -27.08
CA SER A 60 -15.86 1.32 -27.33
C SER A 60 -16.55 1.72 -28.64
#